data_AF-A0AAE2Y4V6-F1
#
_entry.id   AF-A0AAE2Y4V6-F1
#
_cell.length_a   1.000
_cell.length_b   1.000
_cell.length_c   1.000
_cell.angle_alpha   90.00
_cell.angle_beta   90.00
_cell.angle_gamma   90.00
#
_symmetry.space_group_name_H-M   'P 1'
#
loop_
_entity.id
_entity.type
_entity.pdbx_description
1 polymer ?
#
loop_
_entity_poly.entity_id
_entity_poly.type
_entity_poly.pdbx_seq_one_letter_code
_entity_poly.pdbx_strand_id
1 'polypeptide(L)'
;MTGKVFDSISKDMMGRRVTLHGLVVNCKAGPCLKLKNDIVYIPELENNEEIMGKTISATGTLLEKKIIPDPQIDESGAISTGAYGSQLVLENISEVKIL
;
A
#
# COMPACT_ATOMS: atom_id res chain seq x y z
N MET A 1 -16.12 -2.21 -19.50
CA MET A 1 -16.48 -1.31 -18.39
C MET A 1 -15.20 -0.65 -17.92
N THR A 2 -14.96 0.60 -18.30
CA THR A 2 -13.76 1.35 -17.90
C THR A 2 -13.93 1.70 -16.42
N GLY A 3 -13.23 0.97 -15.54
CA GLY A 3 -13.21 1.29 -14.11
C GLY A 3 -12.71 2.72 -13.92
N LYS A 4 -13.31 3.46 -12.99
CA LYS A 4 -12.78 4.77 -12.61
C LYS A 4 -11.38 4.57 -12.03
N VAL A 5 -10.41 5.30 -12.56
CA VAL A 5 -9.03 5.35 -12.06
C VAL A 5 -8.93 6.55 -11.11
N PHE A 6 -8.25 6.36 -9.99
CA PHE A 6 -8.15 7.37 -8.93
C PHE A 6 -6.68 7.69 -8.61
N ASP A 7 -6.36 8.97 -8.50
CA ASP A 7 -5.04 9.50 -8.10
C ASP A 7 -5.03 9.99 -6.63
N SER A 8 -6.14 9.81 -5.90
CA SER A 8 -6.32 10.15 -4.48
C SER A 8 -7.38 9.26 -3.83
N ILE A 9 -7.32 9.11 -2.51
CA ILE A 9 -8.20 8.22 -1.75
C ILE A 9 -9.38 9.00 -1.16
N SER A 10 -10.58 8.41 -1.19
CA SER A 10 -11.75 8.89 -0.45
C SER A 10 -12.33 7.79 0.45
N LYS A 11 -12.99 8.17 1.54
CA LYS A 11 -13.49 7.20 2.54
C LYS A 11 -14.49 6.20 1.98
N ASP A 12 -15.27 6.56 0.97
CA ASP A 12 -16.26 5.67 0.35
C ASP A 12 -15.62 4.56 -0.52
N MET A 13 -14.30 4.62 -0.74
CA MET A 13 -13.54 3.61 -1.47
C MET A 13 -13.08 2.46 -0.56
N MET A 14 -13.16 2.61 0.76
CA MET A 14 -12.74 1.57 1.71
C MET A 14 -13.58 0.29 1.55
N GLY A 15 -12.90 -0.85 1.51
CA GLY A 15 -13.51 -2.17 1.29
C GLY A 15 -13.94 -2.42 -0.15
N ARG A 16 -13.70 -1.50 -1.08
CA ARG A 16 -14.10 -1.63 -2.49
C ARG A 16 -12.93 -1.98 -3.38
N ARG A 17 -13.25 -2.61 -4.51
CA ARG A 17 -12.30 -2.80 -5.62
C ARG A 17 -12.11 -1.48 -6.36
N VAL A 18 -10.87 -1.01 -6.45
CA VAL A 18 -10.49 0.26 -7.05
C VAL A 18 -9.24 0.10 -7.90
N THR A 19 -9.09 1.00 -8.88
CA THR A 19 -7.87 1.13 -9.68
C THR A 19 -7.17 2.42 -9.27
N LEU A 20 -5.95 2.29 -8.76
CA LEU A 20 -5.12 3.40 -8.29
C LEU A 20 -3.95 3.62 -9.25
N HIS A 21 -3.61 4.90 -9.43
CA HIS A 21 -2.50 5.31 -10.28
C HIS A 21 -1.49 6.10 -9.45
N GLY A 22 -0.24 5.64 -9.42
CA GLY A 22 0.80 6.32 -8.65
C GLY A 22 2.19 5.79 -8.91
N LEU A 23 3.16 6.44 -8.26
CA LEU A 23 4.58 6.09 -8.33
C LEU A 23 4.89 5.00 -7.31
N VAL A 24 5.51 3.90 -7.75
CA VAL A 24 6.00 2.89 -6.81
C VAL A 24 7.26 3.40 -6.13
N VAL A 25 7.23 3.46 -4.80
CA VAL A 25 8.33 3.88 -3.94
C VAL A 25 8.56 2.84 -2.85
N ASN A 26 9.79 2.72 -2.37
CA ASN A 26 10.10 1.84 -1.25
C ASN A 26 9.81 2.55 0.09
N CYS A 27 8.94 1.99 0.91
CA CYS A 27 8.68 2.40 2.29
C CYS A 27 9.37 1.44 3.28
N LYS A 28 9.43 1.83 4.57
CA LYS A 28 9.95 0.94 5.63
C LYS A 28 9.21 -0.41 5.71
N ALA A 29 7.93 -0.44 5.36
CA ALA A 29 7.10 -1.65 5.38
C ALA A 29 7.11 -2.43 4.04
N GLY A 30 7.85 -1.96 3.03
CA GLY A 30 7.88 -2.53 1.68
C GLY A 30 7.36 -1.57 0.60
N PRO A 31 7.00 -2.08 -0.59
CA PRO A 31 6.62 -1.24 -1.72
C PRO A 31 5.27 -0.54 -1.49
N CYS A 32 5.28 0.76 -1.77
CA CYS A 32 4.10 1.62 -1.67
C CYS A 32 3.82 2.31 -3.00
N LEU A 33 2.54 2.56 -3.25
CA LEU A 33 2.08 3.47 -4.28
C LEU A 33 1.93 4.87 -3.69
N LYS A 34 2.79 5.79 -4.11
CA LYS A 34 2.68 7.22 -3.82
C LYS A 34 1.67 7.84 -4.79
N LEU A 35 0.52 8.20 -4.23
CA LEU A 35 -0.51 8.98 -4.88
C LEU A 35 -0.23 10.49 -4.70
N LYS A 36 -1.18 11.35 -5.08
CA LYS A 36 -1.01 12.80 -4.96
C LYS A 36 -0.77 13.26 -3.51
N ASN A 37 -1.60 12.76 -2.58
CA ASN A 37 -1.56 13.14 -1.16
C ASN A 37 -1.48 11.93 -0.21
N ASP A 38 -1.60 10.71 -0.75
CA ASP A 38 -1.74 9.49 0.03
C ASP A 38 -0.60 8.51 -0.31
N ILE A 39 -0.30 7.62 0.64
CA ILE A 39 0.61 6.49 0.43
C ILE A 39 -0.18 5.23 0.70
N VAL A 40 -0.16 4.29 -0.26
CA VAL A 40 -0.88 3.02 -0.18
C VAL A 40 0.13 1.88 -0.26
N TYR A 41 0.21 1.07 0.77
CA TYR A 41 1.08 -0.12 0.78
C TYR A 41 0.51 -1.22 -0.12
N ILE A 42 1.36 -1.91 -0.87
CA ILE A 42 0.95 -3.01 -1.76
C ILE A 42 1.83 -4.24 -1.46
N PRO A 43 1.41 -5.12 -0.53
CA PRO A 43 2.23 -6.26 -0.09
C PRO A 43 2.55 -7.23 -1.22
N GLU A 44 1.63 -7.43 -2.16
CA GLU A 44 1.79 -8.35 -3.29
C GLU A 44 2.88 -7.94 -4.29
N LEU A 45 3.42 -6.72 -4.16
CA LEU A 45 4.52 -6.22 -4.98
C LEU A 45 5.89 -6.37 -4.31
N GLU A 46 5.95 -6.99 -3.12
CA GLU A 46 7.22 -7.31 -2.49
C GLU A 46 8.11 -8.15 -3.42
N ASN A 47 9.38 -7.75 -3.53
CA ASN A 47 10.38 -8.33 -4.44
C ASN A 47 10.18 -8.02 -5.94
N ASN A 48 9.28 -7.14 -6.33
CA ASN A 48 9.16 -6.69 -7.72
C ASN A 48 10.06 -5.47 -7.99
N GLU A 49 11.34 -5.71 -8.27
CA GLU A 49 12.31 -4.64 -8.54
C GLU A 49 12.03 -3.89 -9.85
N GLU A 50 11.42 -4.56 -10.84
CA GLU A 50 11.20 -3.99 -12.17
C GLU A 50 10.22 -2.81 -12.18
N ILE A 51 9.31 -2.75 -11.21
CA ILE A 51 8.32 -1.67 -11.09
C ILE A 51 8.77 -0.55 -10.16
N MET A 52 9.89 -0.72 -9.44
CA MET A 52 10.36 0.27 -8.47
C MET A 52 10.73 1.58 -9.18
N GLY A 53 10.23 2.71 -8.67
CA GLY A 53 10.44 4.02 -9.28
C GLY A 53 9.64 4.24 -10.56
N LYS A 54 8.76 3.32 -10.95
CA LYS A 54 7.86 3.48 -12.10
C LYS A 54 6.47 3.90 -11.65
N THR A 55 5.78 4.60 -12.54
CA THR A 55 4.38 4.89 -12.38
C THR A 55 3.57 3.70 -12.86
N ILE A 56 2.64 3.21 -12.04
CA ILE A 56 1.80 2.06 -12.35
C ILE A 56 0.32 2.37 -12.14
N SER A 57 -0.52 1.63 -12.84
CA SER A 57 -1.94 1.45 -12.55
C SER A 57 -2.12 0.08 -11.89
N ALA A 58 -2.67 0.04 -10.68
CA ALA A 58 -2.91 -1.19 -9.93
C ALA A 58 -4.38 -1.32 -9.51
N THR A 59 -4.99 -2.47 -9.78
CA THR A 59 -6.39 -2.75 -9.42
C THR A 59 -6.45 -3.76 -8.28
N GLY A 60 -7.06 -3.38 -7.16
CA GLY A 60 -7.20 -4.22 -5.97
C GLY A 60 -8.30 -3.74 -5.04
N THR A 61 -8.40 -4.33 -3.86
CA THR A 61 -9.32 -3.95 -2.78
C THR A 61 -8.59 -3.02 -1.83
N LEU A 62 -9.14 -1.83 -1.64
CA LEU A 62 -8.54 -0.83 -0.77
C LEU A 62 -9.02 -1.00 0.67
N LEU A 63 -8.08 -1.11 1.60
CA LEU A 63 -8.34 -1.38 3.01
C LEU A 63 -7.55 -0.41 3.89
N GLU A 64 -8.03 -0.21 5.11
CA GLU A 64 -7.30 0.47 6.16
C GLU A 64 -6.90 -0.59 7.21
N LYS A 65 -5.60 -0.80 7.42
CA LYS A 65 -5.08 -1.83 8.31
C LYS A 65 -4.05 -1.26 9.29
N LYS A 66 -4.06 -1.77 10.51
CA LYS A 66 -2.97 -1.54 11.46
C LYS A 66 -1.88 -2.58 11.21
N ILE A 67 -0.85 -2.21 10.45
CA ILE A 67 0.33 -3.05 10.24
C ILE A 67 1.24 -2.82 11.45
N ILE A 68 1.32 -3.82 12.32
CA ILE A 68 2.23 -3.82 13.48
C ILE A 68 3.52 -4.49 13.01
N PRO A 69 4.68 -3.82 13.03
CA PRO A 69 5.95 -4.49 12.75
C PRO A 69 6.19 -5.57 13.78
N ASP A 70 6.96 -6.61 13.42
CA ASP A 70 7.32 -7.69 14.34
C ASP A 70 7.83 -7.12 15.66
N PRO A 71 7.35 -7.64 16.80
CA PRO A 71 7.81 -7.16 18.10
C PRO A 71 9.31 -7.41 18.24
N GLN A 72 10.08 -6.34 18.37
CA GLN A 72 11.48 -6.41 18.78
C GLN A 72 11.48 -6.52 20.31
N ILE A 73 11.98 -7.63 20.84
CA ILE A 73 12.21 -7.82 22.28
C ILE A 73 13.63 -7.32 22.54
N ASP A 74 13.77 -6.26 23.33
CA ASP A 74 15.10 -5.81 23.77
C ASP A 74 15.65 -6.68 24.92
N GLU A 75 16.92 -6.50 25.25
CA GLU A 75 17.62 -7.26 26.31
C GLU A 75 16.99 -7.11 27.71
N SER A 76 16.06 -6.16 27.89
CA SER A 76 15.31 -5.95 29.13
C SER A 76 13.94 -6.65 29.15
N GLY A 77 13.57 -7.33 28.07
CA GLY A 77 12.26 -7.97 27.91
C GLY A 77 11.13 -6.98 27.60
N ALA A 78 11.45 -5.71 27.28
CA ALA A 78 10.44 -4.74 26.92
C ALA A 78 9.97 -4.97 25.48
N ILE A 79 8.66 -5.19 25.33
CA ILE A 79 7.99 -5.31 24.03
C ILE A 79 7.50 -3.92 23.63
N SER A 80 8.30 -3.18 22.87
CA SER A 80 7.86 -1.89 22.32
C SER A 80 7.29 -2.09 20.92
N THR A 81 5.96 -2.13 20.80
CA THR A 81 5.26 -2.15 19.50
C THR A 81 4.71 -0.77 19.17
N GLY A 82 5.61 0.13 18.78
CA GLY A 82 5.27 1.48 18.36
C GLY A 82 4.68 1.52 16.94
N ALA A 83 3.46 1.03 16.73
CA ALA A 83 2.68 1.34 15.53
C ALA A 83 1.60 2.38 15.87
N TYR A 84 1.90 3.65 15.59
CA TYR A 84 0.92 4.73 15.60
C TYR A 84 0.24 4.84 14.22
N GLY A 85 -1.09 4.70 14.20
CA GLY A 85 -1.92 4.92 13.01
C GLY A 85 -2.29 3.66 12.24
N SER A 86 -3.34 3.80 11.43
CA SER A 86 -3.71 2.84 10.39
C SER A 86 -3.02 3.21 9.09
N GLN A 87 -2.70 2.21 8.27
CA GLN A 87 -2.10 2.36 6.95
C GLN A 87 -3.12 1.99 5.88
N LEU A 88 -3.08 2.68 4.75
CA LEU A 88 -3.83 2.30 3.57
C LEU A 88 -3.11 1.15 2.87
N VAL A 89 -3.86 0.10 2.53
CA VAL A 89 -3.32 -1.10 1.89
C VAL A 89 -4.18 -1.46 0.67
N LEU A 90 -3.55 -1.79 -0.45
CA LEU A 90 -4.21 -2.35 -1.61
C LEU A 90 -3.89 -3.84 -1.70
N GLU A 91 -4.90 -4.69 -1.58
CA GLU A 91 -4.76 -6.16 -1.58
C GLU A 91 -5.66 -6.82 -2.62
N ASN A 92 -5.47 -8.12 -2.84
CA ASN A 92 -6.17 -8.91 -3.85
C ASN A 92 -6.00 -8.27 -5.24
N ILE A 93 -4.74 -7.99 -5.60
CA ILE A 93 -4.39 -7.33 -6.85
C ILE A 93 -4.79 -8.26 -8.01
N SER A 94 -5.60 -7.76 -8.95
CA SER A 94 -5.94 -8.50 -10.18
C SER A 94 -5.21 -8.00 -11.41
N GLU A 95 -4.70 -6.78 -11.36
CA GLU A 95 -4.11 -6.14 -12.52
C GLU A 95 -3.06 -5.13 -12.07
N VAL A 96 -1.90 -5.17 -12.72
CA VAL A 96 -0.83 -4.18 -12.58
C VAL A 96 -0.35 -3.85 -13.99
N LYS A 97 -0.26 -2.56 -14.29
CA LYS A 97 0.23 -2.06 -15.57
C LYS A 97 1.19 -0.90 -15.36
N ILE A 98 2.38 -1.01 -15.94
CA ILE A 98 3.34 0.10 -16.01
C ILE A 98 2.85 1.12 -17.05
N LEU A 99 2.94 2.40 -16.72
CA LEU A 99 2.50 3.53 -17.56
C LEU A 99 3.68 4.30 -18.16
#